data_AF-A0A553F702-F1
#
_entry.id   AF-A0A553F702-F1
#
_cell.length_a   1.000
_cell.length_b   1.000
_cell.length_c   1.000
_cell.angle_alpha   90.00
_cell.angle_beta   90.00
_cell.angle_gamma   90.00
#
_symmetry.space_group_name_H-M   'P 1'
#
loop_
_entity.id
_entity.type
_entity.pdbx_description
1 polymer ?
#
loop_
_entity_poly.entity_id
_entity_poly.type
_entity_poly.pdbx_seq_one_letter_code
_entity_poly.pdbx_strand_id
1 'polypeptide(L)'
;MIPDKIKYAIENSNLSGVVDRRKYGLDWTKYTRTVFDQFARRINFKVTQEVIDHPYLVSGLLLVGKEELENVLFKYRLNSIDDFITHLKGLNDYNPHHWISGKTLYLYWQNGNAKDKKLNVLLTFLEIDMGRWDDWKKSDAPDQTSLKSKLKGKEGLLKNHYQGCYFRYYQKTDGSRVLVKAPFQIKEDPNQGIIGITKTVGHYYKSSSVAIRDGALYIECENINWNEKESHVFNVGFETNPQLLIGVSTTLSRRGHALGIKNVLVRQAKPYDYDKTDAEEIPFDTVFDEPCEESQMVDFFKRSAHNLITTSLVHSFHELPGFPEKALK
;
A
#
# COMPACT_ATOMS: atom_id res chain seq x y z
N MET A 1 16.75 5.84 -5.71
CA MET A 1 17.64 6.72 -6.50
C MET A 1 17.34 6.57 -7.98
N ILE A 2 17.69 7.55 -8.82
CA ILE A 2 17.60 7.40 -10.29
C ILE A 2 18.70 6.41 -10.76
N PRO A 3 18.39 5.43 -11.64
CA PRO A 3 19.39 4.53 -12.22
C PRO A 3 20.46 5.27 -13.03
N ASP A 4 21.71 4.81 -12.94
CA ASP A 4 22.85 5.45 -13.62
C ASP A 4 22.70 5.41 -15.14
N LYS A 5 22.09 4.35 -15.68
CA LYS A 5 21.74 4.24 -17.10
C LYS A 5 20.84 5.37 -17.58
N ILE A 6 19.84 5.76 -16.78
CA ILE A 6 18.94 6.88 -17.10
C ILE A 6 19.69 8.22 -16.97
N LYS A 7 20.48 8.41 -15.90
CA LYS A 7 21.32 9.61 -15.72
C LYS A 7 22.25 9.80 -16.92
N TYR A 8 23.00 8.77 -17.29
CA TYR A 8 23.94 8.80 -18.40
C TYR A 8 23.25 9.13 -19.72
N ALA A 9 22.10 8.51 -20.00
CA ALA A 9 21.35 8.80 -21.23
C ALA A 9 20.83 10.24 -21.28
N ILE A 10 20.42 10.82 -20.14
CA ILE A 10 19.99 12.22 -20.07
C ILE A 10 21.18 13.17 -20.27
N GLU A 11 22.31 12.91 -19.62
CA GLU A 11 23.53 13.73 -19.74
C GLU A 11 24.06 13.76 -21.19
N ASN A 12 23.89 12.65 -21.91
CA ASN A 12 24.29 12.50 -23.31
C ASN A 12 23.15 12.78 -24.31
N SER A 13 21.99 13.22 -23.83
CA SER A 13 20.89 13.66 -24.69
C SER A 13 21.17 15.06 -25.24
N ASN A 14 20.30 15.51 -26.15
CA ASN A 14 20.40 16.83 -26.78
C ASN A 14 20.15 18.02 -25.80
N LEU A 15 20.04 17.76 -24.48
CA LEU A 15 19.97 18.80 -23.44
C LEU A 15 21.28 19.57 -23.27
N SER A 16 22.39 19.03 -23.76
CA SER A 16 23.69 19.69 -23.69
C SER A 16 23.76 21.02 -24.42
N GLY A 17 22.88 21.27 -25.40
CA GLY A 17 22.79 22.55 -26.10
C GLY A 17 22.06 23.63 -25.31
N VAL A 18 21.42 23.29 -24.18
CA VAL A 18 20.63 24.22 -23.35
C VAL A 18 21.52 25.05 -22.43
N VAL A 19 22.73 24.58 -22.12
CA VAL A 19 23.62 25.17 -21.11
C VAL A 19 25.01 25.40 -21.70
N ASP A 20 25.59 26.56 -21.39
CA ASP A 20 26.97 26.87 -21.79
C ASP A 20 27.95 25.93 -21.07
N ARG A 21 28.41 24.91 -21.78
CA ARG A 21 29.38 23.93 -21.30
C ARG A 21 30.69 24.56 -20.82
N ARG A 22 31.07 25.75 -21.32
CA ARG A 22 32.28 26.46 -20.88
C ARG A 22 32.11 27.03 -19.47
N LYS A 23 30.89 27.44 -19.12
CA LYS A 23 30.57 28.06 -17.83
C LYS A 23 30.29 27.06 -16.72
N TYR A 24 29.67 25.92 -17.05
CA TYR A 24 29.20 24.97 -16.03
C TYR A 24 29.98 23.64 -16.01
N GLY A 25 30.77 23.32 -17.04
CA GLY A 25 31.50 22.04 -17.12
C GLY A 25 30.60 20.86 -17.51
N LEU A 26 31.13 19.64 -17.45
CA LEU A 26 30.41 18.39 -17.82
C LEU A 26 29.83 17.63 -16.63
N ASP A 27 30.13 18.06 -15.41
CA ASP A 27 29.72 17.39 -14.18
C ASP A 27 28.38 17.96 -13.69
N TRP A 28 27.29 17.26 -14.03
CA TRP A 28 25.92 17.68 -13.69
C TRP A 28 25.66 17.69 -12.18
N THR A 29 26.47 17.00 -11.37
CA THR A 29 26.34 17.03 -9.90
C THR A 29 26.70 18.39 -9.31
N LYS A 30 27.42 19.23 -10.05
CA LYS A 30 27.80 20.60 -9.65
C LYS A 30 26.83 21.67 -10.14
N TYR A 31 25.84 21.30 -10.94
CA TYR A 31 24.89 22.25 -11.50
C TYR A 31 23.92 22.76 -10.44
N THR A 32 23.60 24.06 -10.51
CA THR A 32 22.62 24.67 -9.62
C THR A 32 21.20 24.29 -10.04
N ARG A 33 20.24 24.44 -9.13
CA ARG A 33 18.81 24.22 -9.41
C ARG A 33 18.31 25.04 -10.62
N THR A 34 18.83 26.25 -10.83
CA THR A 34 18.45 27.10 -11.98
C THR A 34 18.80 26.46 -13.31
N VAL A 35 19.93 25.74 -13.39
CA VAL A 35 20.32 24.98 -14.59
C VAL A 35 19.35 23.81 -14.81
N PHE A 36 18.99 23.11 -13.74
CA PHE A 36 17.99 22.04 -13.83
C PHE A 36 16.58 22.53 -14.17
N ASP A 37 16.20 23.76 -13.83
CA ASP A 37 14.93 24.35 -14.27
C ASP A 37 14.92 24.57 -15.80
N GLN A 38 16.06 24.90 -16.41
CA GLN A 38 16.19 24.99 -17.87
C GLN A 38 16.06 23.60 -18.53
N PHE A 39 16.71 22.58 -17.96
CA PHE A 39 16.56 21.21 -18.43
C PHE A 39 15.12 20.70 -18.29
N ALA A 40 14.48 20.97 -17.15
CA ALA A 40 13.09 20.59 -16.91
C ALA A 40 12.17 21.19 -17.97
N ARG A 41 12.37 22.45 -18.35
CA ARG A 41 11.55 23.09 -19.40
C ARG A 41 11.67 22.36 -20.73
N ARG A 42 12.88 21.99 -21.16
CA ARG A 42 13.09 21.25 -22.41
C ARG A 42 12.54 19.82 -22.36
N ILE A 43 12.73 19.12 -21.24
CA ILE A 43 12.15 17.79 -21.00
C ILE A 43 10.62 17.87 -21.07
N ASN A 44 10.03 18.79 -20.33
CA ASN A 44 8.59 18.98 -20.26
C ASN A 44 7.97 19.27 -21.62
N PHE A 45 8.63 20.11 -22.43
CA PHE A 45 8.17 20.39 -23.79
C PHE A 45 8.13 19.12 -24.64
N LYS A 46 9.23 18.37 -24.68
CA LYS A 46 9.31 17.14 -25.49
C LYS A 46 8.33 16.07 -25.04
N VAL A 47 8.20 15.87 -23.72
CA VAL A 47 7.22 14.94 -23.15
C VAL A 47 5.79 15.37 -23.45
N THR A 48 5.52 16.67 -23.50
CA THR A 48 4.19 17.17 -23.89
C THR A 48 3.86 16.79 -25.33
N GLN A 49 4.80 16.92 -26.27
CA GLN A 49 4.61 16.46 -27.65
C GLN A 49 4.37 14.95 -27.70
N GLU A 50 5.18 14.18 -26.98
CA GLU A 50 5.02 12.73 -26.92
C GLU A 50 3.65 12.28 -26.37
N VAL A 51 3.12 13.00 -25.37
CA VAL A 51 1.77 12.74 -24.83
C VAL A 51 0.67 13.11 -25.82
N ILE A 52 0.87 14.15 -26.63
CA ILE A 52 -0.08 14.54 -27.67
C ILE A 52 -0.17 13.45 -28.74
N ASP A 53 0.96 12.88 -29.13
CA ASP A 53 1.04 11.81 -30.13
C ASP A 53 0.60 10.45 -29.56
N HIS A 54 0.80 10.24 -28.24
CA HIS A 54 0.49 9.00 -27.54
C HIS A 54 -0.37 9.24 -26.27
N PRO A 55 -1.69 9.54 -26.41
CA PRO A 55 -2.57 9.86 -25.28
C PRO A 55 -2.66 8.78 -24.18
N TYR A 56 -2.36 7.52 -24.51
CA TYR A 56 -2.35 6.41 -23.55
C TYR A 56 -1.35 6.62 -22.40
N LEU A 57 -0.34 7.47 -22.57
CA LEU A 57 0.63 7.82 -21.53
C LEU A 57 -0.04 8.51 -20.33
N VAL A 58 -1.15 9.21 -20.58
CA VAL A 58 -1.97 9.86 -19.55
C VAL A 58 -3.15 9.00 -19.16
N SER A 59 -3.88 8.42 -20.12
CA SER A 59 -5.07 7.61 -19.80
C SER A 59 -4.74 6.31 -19.08
N GLY A 60 -3.57 5.72 -19.33
CA GLY A 60 -3.01 4.60 -18.59
C GLY A 60 -2.36 4.99 -17.25
N LEU A 61 -2.43 6.26 -16.84
CA LEU A 61 -1.85 6.80 -15.59
C LEU A 61 -0.33 6.56 -15.46
N LEU A 62 0.37 6.51 -16.60
CA LEU A 62 1.80 6.18 -16.66
C LEU A 62 2.67 7.37 -16.23
N LEU A 63 2.32 8.59 -16.65
CA LEU A 63 3.09 9.81 -16.33
C LEU A 63 2.53 10.60 -15.13
N VAL A 64 1.24 10.45 -14.87
CA VAL A 64 0.47 11.23 -13.90
C VAL A 64 -0.46 10.31 -13.10
N GLY A 65 -0.73 10.62 -11.83
CA GLY A 65 -1.69 9.87 -11.03
C GLY A 65 -3.14 10.25 -11.26
N LYS A 66 -4.06 9.37 -10.87
CA LYS A 66 -5.50 9.63 -10.97
C LYS A 66 -5.89 10.95 -10.30
N GLU A 67 -5.50 11.13 -9.04
CA GLU A 67 -5.77 12.36 -8.28
C GLU A 67 -5.07 13.60 -8.89
N GLU A 68 -3.83 13.46 -9.35
CA GLU A 68 -3.10 14.56 -10.02
C GLU A 68 -3.78 14.96 -11.34
N LEU A 69 -4.26 13.98 -12.11
CA LEU A 69 -5.01 14.19 -13.34
C LEU A 69 -6.37 14.84 -13.07
N GLU A 70 -7.13 14.35 -12.08
CA GLU A 70 -8.41 14.94 -11.65
C GLU A 70 -8.23 16.40 -11.23
N ASN A 71 -7.18 16.71 -10.47
CA ASN A 71 -6.84 18.08 -10.09
C ASN A 71 -6.50 18.96 -11.29
N VAL A 72 -5.78 18.43 -12.30
CA VAL A 72 -5.49 19.14 -13.55
C VAL A 72 -6.76 19.40 -14.34
N LEU A 73 -7.62 18.39 -14.52
CA LEU A 73 -8.89 18.52 -15.21
C LEU A 73 -9.77 19.58 -14.53
N PHE A 74 -9.88 19.53 -13.20
CA PHE A 74 -10.61 20.52 -12.42
C PHE A 74 -10.03 21.93 -12.57
N LYS A 75 -8.71 22.09 -12.41
CA LYS A 75 -8.01 23.39 -12.50
C LYS A 75 -8.23 24.08 -13.84
N TYR A 76 -8.21 23.31 -14.93
CA TYR A 76 -8.36 23.83 -16.30
C TYR A 76 -9.80 23.73 -16.83
N ARG A 77 -10.77 23.28 -16.01
CA ARG A 77 -12.19 23.11 -16.37
C ARG A 77 -12.38 22.20 -17.59
N LEU A 78 -11.67 21.08 -17.60
CA LEU A 78 -11.69 20.08 -18.66
C LEU A 78 -12.59 18.91 -18.23
N ASN A 79 -13.40 18.37 -19.14
CA ASN A 79 -14.37 17.32 -18.82
C ASN A 79 -13.85 15.92 -19.16
N SER A 80 -12.80 15.83 -19.97
CA SER A 80 -12.27 14.56 -20.46
C SER A 80 -10.75 14.60 -20.63
N ILE A 81 -10.16 13.41 -20.83
CA ILE A 81 -8.75 13.29 -21.21
C ILE A 81 -8.53 13.90 -22.60
N ASP A 82 -9.49 13.77 -23.52
CA ASP A 82 -9.39 14.36 -24.86
C ASP A 82 -9.35 15.90 -24.80
N ASP A 83 -10.12 16.51 -23.89
CA ASP A 83 -10.05 17.94 -23.60
C ASP A 83 -8.67 18.33 -23.07
N PHE A 84 -8.07 17.48 -22.23
CA PHE A 84 -6.71 17.68 -21.73
C PHE A 84 -5.66 17.56 -22.83
N ILE A 85 -5.74 16.57 -23.72
CA ILE A 85 -4.84 16.47 -24.88
C ILE A 85 -5.00 17.71 -25.78
N THR A 86 -6.23 18.18 -25.98
CA THR A 86 -6.50 19.41 -26.75
C THR A 86 -5.90 20.64 -26.07
N HIS A 87 -6.00 20.73 -24.74
CA HIS A 87 -5.36 21.78 -23.96
C HIS A 87 -3.83 21.74 -24.12
N LEU A 88 -3.20 20.56 -24.08
CA LEU A 88 -1.76 20.40 -24.27
C LEU A 88 -1.30 20.89 -25.66
N LYS A 89 -2.08 20.63 -26.72
CA LYS A 89 -1.80 21.15 -28.08
C LYS A 89 -1.77 22.68 -28.15
N GLY A 90 -2.45 23.36 -27.24
CA GLY A 90 -2.47 24.82 -27.13
C GLY A 90 -1.28 25.42 -26.36
N LEU A 91 -0.43 24.60 -25.74
CA LEU A 91 0.75 25.06 -25.00
C LEU A 91 1.94 25.30 -25.94
N ASN A 92 2.77 26.29 -25.60
CA ASN A 92 3.98 26.63 -26.36
C ASN A 92 5.26 26.21 -25.62
N ASP A 93 6.39 26.26 -26.33
CA ASP A 93 7.73 25.91 -25.82
C ASP A 93 8.16 26.72 -24.58
N TYR A 94 7.64 27.93 -24.42
CA TYR A 94 7.97 28.82 -23.30
C TYR A 94 7.26 28.42 -22.01
N ASN A 95 6.09 27.78 -22.12
CA ASN A 95 5.26 27.36 -21.00
C ASN A 95 4.67 25.95 -21.21
N PRO A 96 5.51 24.90 -21.28
CA PRO A 96 5.04 23.53 -21.45
C PRO A 96 4.36 23.02 -20.17
N HIS A 97 3.60 21.94 -20.29
CA HIS A 97 3.00 21.29 -19.13
C HIS A 97 4.09 20.74 -18.18
N HIS A 98 3.92 20.95 -16.87
CA HIS A 98 4.95 20.65 -15.89
C HIS A 98 4.95 19.18 -15.44
N TRP A 99 5.48 18.28 -16.27
CA TRP A 99 5.63 16.86 -15.94
C TRP A 99 6.68 16.59 -14.86
N ILE A 100 7.81 17.31 -14.91
CA ILE A 100 8.88 17.26 -13.92
C ILE A 100 9.39 18.67 -13.59
N SER A 101 9.78 18.90 -12.34
CA SER A 101 10.34 20.19 -11.89
C SER A 101 11.86 20.16 -11.89
N GLY A 102 12.52 21.31 -12.08
CA GLY A 102 13.98 21.38 -11.94
C GLY A 102 14.45 21.10 -10.52
N LYS A 103 13.62 21.36 -9.48
CA LYS A 103 13.89 20.87 -8.11
C LYS A 103 13.99 19.35 -8.06
N THR A 104 13.07 18.65 -8.72
CA THR A 104 13.04 17.19 -8.77
C THR A 104 14.26 16.65 -9.51
N LEU A 105 14.61 17.23 -10.67
CA LEU A 105 15.81 16.84 -11.41
C LEU A 105 17.08 17.09 -10.61
N TYR A 106 17.22 18.28 -10.02
CA TYR A 106 18.36 18.62 -9.17
C TYR A 106 18.56 17.57 -8.06
N LEU A 107 17.48 17.18 -7.37
CA LEU A 107 17.55 16.14 -6.35
C LEU A 107 18.04 14.80 -6.90
N TYR A 108 17.68 14.41 -8.12
CA TYR A 108 18.14 13.14 -8.72
C TYR A 108 19.65 13.09 -8.93
N TRP A 109 20.27 14.24 -9.23
CA TRP A 109 21.73 14.38 -9.31
C TRP A 109 22.42 14.58 -7.96
N GLN A 110 21.65 14.80 -6.88
CA GLN A 110 22.11 14.85 -5.48
C GLN A 110 21.72 13.59 -4.69
N ASN A 111 21.67 12.43 -5.34
CA ASN A 111 21.31 11.13 -4.73
C ASN A 111 19.90 11.04 -4.13
N GLY A 112 19.00 11.93 -4.55
CA GLY A 112 17.59 11.91 -4.18
C GLY A 112 16.83 10.70 -4.76
N ASN A 113 15.74 10.33 -4.09
CA ASN A 113 14.88 9.25 -4.53
C ASN A 113 13.97 9.68 -5.68
N ALA A 114 13.92 8.86 -6.73
CA ALA A 114 13.06 9.06 -7.88
C ALA A 114 11.73 8.32 -7.72
N LYS A 115 10.62 9.03 -7.93
CA LYS A 115 9.29 8.42 -7.97
C LYS A 115 9.08 7.78 -9.34
N ASP A 116 8.40 6.64 -9.38
CA ASP A 116 8.22 5.85 -10.61
C ASP A 116 7.67 6.67 -11.80
N LYS A 117 6.61 7.46 -11.57
CA LYS A 117 6.04 8.34 -12.60
C LYS A 117 7.01 9.37 -13.15
N LYS A 118 7.90 9.90 -12.30
CA LYS A 118 8.90 10.87 -12.73
C LYS A 118 10.04 10.18 -13.49
N LEU A 119 10.33 8.90 -13.21
CA LEU A 119 11.17 8.08 -14.08
C LEU A 119 10.48 7.82 -15.44
N ASN A 120 9.18 7.54 -15.45
CA ASN A 120 8.42 7.36 -16.70
C ASN A 120 8.48 8.62 -17.58
N VAL A 121 8.38 9.82 -16.97
CA VAL A 121 8.56 11.10 -17.67
C VAL A 121 9.95 11.18 -18.32
N LEU A 122 11.01 10.75 -17.62
CA LEU A 122 12.36 10.74 -18.17
C LEU A 122 12.55 9.70 -19.28
N LEU A 123 11.96 8.52 -19.14
CA LEU A 123 12.00 7.46 -20.17
C LEU A 123 11.23 7.86 -21.42
N THR A 124 10.11 8.56 -21.24
CA THR A 124 9.32 9.16 -22.33
C THR A 124 10.15 10.23 -23.05
N PHE A 125 10.83 11.11 -22.30
CA PHE A 125 11.75 12.10 -22.88
C PHE A 125 12.88 11.46 -23.72
N LEU A 126 13.41 10.33 -23.23
CA LEU A 126 14.43 9.54 -23.90
C LEU A 126 13.88 8.67 -25.05
N GLU A 127 12.57 8.68 -25.31
CA GLU A 127 11.89 7.87 -26.33
C GLU A 127 12.19 6.36 -26.19
N ILE A 128 12.31 5.89 -24.94
CA ILE A 128 12.51 4.46 -24.68
C ILE A 128 11.18 3.75 -24.85
N ASP A 129 11.19 2.65 -25.62
CA ASP A 129 10.02 1.78 -25.75
C ASP A 129 9.50 1.30 -24.38
N MET A 130 8.17 1.32 -24.21
CA MET A 130 7.52 0.98 -22.94
C MET A 130 7.86 -0.44 -22.47
N GLY A 131 8.04 -1.39 -23.38
CA GLY A 131 8.44 -2.76 -23.05
C GLY A 131 9.81 -2.84 -22.35
N ARG A 132 10.64 -1.81 -22.49
CA ARG A 132 11.98 -1.72 -21.91
C ARG A 132 12.05 -0.83 -20.69
N TRP A 133 10.95 -0.19 -20.27
CA TRP A 133 10.98 0.75 -19.16
C TRP A 133 11.43 0.10 -17.86
N ASP A 134 10.93 -1.10 -17.54
CA ASP A 134 11.32 -1.81 -16.33
C ASP A 134 12.81 -2.18 -16.35
N ASP A 135 13.36 -2.51 -17.51
CA ASP A 135 14.80 -2.80 -17.66
C ASP A 135 15.67 -1.56 -17.48
N TRP A 136 15.21 -0.40 -17.94
CA TRP A 136 15.92 0.86 -17.74
C TRP A 136 15.82 1.37 -16.30
N LYS A 137 14.78 0.98 -15.58
CA LYS A 137 14.61 1.28 -14.15
C LYS A 137 15.44 0.38 -13.24
N LYS A 138 15.92 -0.77 -13.73
CA LYS A 138 16.87 -1.62 -13.01
C LYS A 138 18.23 -0.91 -12.98
N SER A 139 18.83 -0.82 -11.80
CA SER A 139 20.25 -0.45 -11.69
C SER A 139 21.10 -1.66 -12.11
N ASP A 140 22.24 -1.44 -12.78
CA ASP A 140 23.20 -2.47 -13.22
C ASP A 140 23.93 -3.19 -12.06
N ALA A 141 23.34 -3.21 -10.86
CA ALA A 141 23.78 -4.10 -9.80
C ALA A 141 23.46 -5.54 -10.20
N PRO A 142 24.38 -6.50 -9.98
CA PRO A 142 24.20 -7.88 -10.41
C PRO A 142 22.88 -8.45 -9.89
N ASP A 143 22.15 -9.02 -10.82
CA ASP A 143 20.79 -9.51 -10.69
C ASP A 143 20.71 -10.58 -9.58
N GLN A 144 20.05 -10.25 -8.47
CA GLN A 144 19.39 -11.24 -7.63
C GLN A 144 17.90 -10.90 -7.62
N THR A 145 17.11 -11.79 -8.23
CA THR A 145 15.65 -11.91 -8.15
C THR A 145 14.80 -10.92 -8.96
N SER A 146 14.80 -11.14 -10.27
CA SER A 146 13.75 -10.67 -11.19
C SER A 146 12.43 -11.43 -10.96
N LEU A 147 11.56 -10.81 -10.16
CA LEU A 147 10.07 -10.90 -10.15
C LEU A 147 9.44 -10.13 -8.96
N LYS A 148 10.23 -9.53 -8.04
CA LYS A 148 9.74 -8.97 -6.77
C LYS A 148 9.68 -7.44 -6.64
N SER A 149 9.89 -6.64 -7.70
CA SER A 149 10.13 -5.19 -7.53
C SER A 149 8.89 -4.29 -7.45
N LYS A 150 7.67 -4.76 -7.76
CA LYS A 150 6.43 -4.01 -7.49
C LYS A 150 5.88 -4.20 -6.06
N LEU A 151 6.42 -5.15 -5.29
CA LEU A 151 6.03 -5.44 -3.90
C LEU A 151 6.93 -4.76 -2.85
N LYS A 152 8.17 -4.36 -3.18
CA LYS A 152 9.16 -3.87 -2.18
C LYS A 152 8.78 -2.61 -1.39
N GLY A 153 7.87 -1.76 -1.89
CA GLY A 153 7.38 -0.61 -1.12
C GLY A 153 6.43 -1.01 0.01
N LYS A 154 5.50 -1.94 -0.24
CA LYS A 154 4.46 -2.36 0.72
C LYS A 154 4.87 -3.60 1.51
N GLU A 155 5.52 -4.56 0.88
CA GLU A 155 6.06 -5.76 1.53
C GLU A 155 7.27 -5.40 2.42
N GLY A 156 8.09 -4.42 2.02
CA GLY A 156 9.13 -3.85 2.88
C GLY A 156 8.56 -3.15 4.11
N LEU A 157 7.45 -2.40 3.97
CA LEU A 157 6.75 -1.83 5.12
C LEU A 157 6.21 -2.92 6.05
N LEU A 158 5.54 -3.93 5.50
CA LEU A 158 5.04 -5.09 6.26
C LEU A 158 6.17 -5.79 7.02
N LYS A 159 7.25 -6.13 6.32
CA LYS A 159 8.44 -6.81 6.85
C LYS A 159 9.15 -5.99 7.93
N ASN A 160 9.34 -4.70 7.70
CA ASN A 160 10.13 -3.86 8.61
C ASN A 160 9.32 -3.37 9.81
N HIS A 161 8.00 -3.18 9.68
CA HIS A 161 7.21 -2.47 10.68
C HIS A 161 6.11 -3.29 11.34
N TYR A 162 5.57 -4.30 10.66
CA TYR A 162 4.40 -5.05 11.14
C TYR A 162 4.70 -6.54 11.33
N GLN A 163 5.85 -7.05 10.89
CA GLN A 163 6.28 -8.41 11.19
C GLN A 163 6.56 -8.57 12.69
N GLY A 164 6.07 -9.67 13.28
CA GLY A 164 6.28 -9.97 14.69
C GLY A 164 5.23 -10.91 15.29
N CYS A 165 5.40 -11.18 16.58
CA CYS A 165 4.43 -11.90 17.40
C CYS A 165 3.52 -10.88 18.11
N TYR A 166 2.22 -11.17 18.09
CA TYR A 166 1.17 -10.35 18.69
C TYR A 166 0.24 -11.23 19.51
N PHE A 167 -0.41 -10.66 20.53
CA PHE A 167 -1.64 -11.24 21.06
C PHE A 167 -2.84 -10.50 20.45
N ARG A 168 -3.79 -11.26 19.92
CA ARG A 168 -5.06 -10.78 19.41
C ARG A 168 -6.10 -10.90 20.51
N TYR A 169 -6.66 -9.76 20.92
CA TYR A 169 -7.74 -9.66 21.88
C TYR A 169 -9.06 -9.35 21.19
N TYR A 170 -10.09 -10.11 21.50
CA TYR A 170 -11.45 -9.89 21.01
C TYR A 170 -12.48 -10.50 21.96
N GLN A 171 -13.71 -10.00 21.95
CA GLN A 171 -14.80 -10.59 22.73
C GLN A 171 -15.37 -11.82 22.00
N LYS A 172 -15.62 -12.89 22.74
CA LYS A 172 -16.25 -14.10 22.19
C LYS A 172 -17.63 -13.79 21.61
N THR A 173 -17.96 -14.45 20.50
CA THR A 173 -19.14 -14.13 19.68
C THR A 173 -20.41 -14.88 20.09
N ASP A 174 -20.31 -15.77 21.08
CA ASP A 174 -21.42 -16.55 21.63
C ASP A 174 -22.29 -15.78 22.65
N GLY A 175 -22.00 -14.49 22.84
CA GLY A 175 -22.69 -13.62 23.80
C GLY A 175 -22.14 -13.71 25.22
N SER A 176 -21.15 -14.56 25.48
CA SER A 176 -20.45 -14.58 26.76
C SER A 176 -19.66 -13.28 26.99
N ARG A 177 -19.54 -12.88 28.26
CA ARG A 177 -18.69 -11.74 28.68
C ARG A 177 -17.26 -12.21 28.90
N VAL A 178 -16.69 -12.79 27.84
CA VAL A 178 -15.35 -13.40 27.86
C VAL A 178 -14.49 -12.71 26.79
N LEU A 179 -13.29 -12.32 27.21
CA LEU A 179 -12.24 -11.85 26.32
C LEU A 179 -11.41 -13.06 25.89
N VAL A 180 -11.12 -13.17 24.61
CA VAL A 180 -10.22 -14.19 24.08
C VAL A 180 -8.87 -13.54 23.80
N LYS A 181 -7.81 -14.11 24.34
CA LYS A 181 -6.41 -13.82 24.00
C LYS A 181 -5.90 -14.92 23.08
N ALA A 182 -5.67 -14.59 21.82
CA ALA A 182 -5.23 -15.55 20.81
C ALA A 182 -3.81 -15.23 20.32
N PRO A 183 -2.91 -16.22 20.14
CA PRO A 183 -1.65 -15.98 19.45
C PRO A 183 -1.92 -15.57 18.00
N PHE A 184 -1.25 -14.51 17.57
CA PHE A 184 -1.28 -13.97 16.22
C PHE A 184 0.13 -13.63 15.77
N GLN A 185 0.58 -14.15 14.63
CA GLN A 185 1.93 -13.90 14.14
C GLN A 185 1.87 -13.43 12.69
N ILE A 186 2.57 -12.33 12.40
CA ILE A 186 2.85 -11.89 11.04
C ILE A 186 4.30 -12.29 10.74
N LYS A 187 4.51 -13.15 9.76
CA LYS A 187 5.84 -13.69 9.40
C LYS A 187 6.02 -13.85 7.90
N GLU A 188 7.28 -14.04 7.50
CA GLU A 188 7.63 -14.39 6.12
C GLU A 188 7.48 -15.91 5.92
N ASP A 189 6.72 -16.29 4.91
CA ASP A 189 6.58 -17.63 4.37
C ASP A 189 7.45 -17.72 3.11
N PRO A 190 8.31 -18.76 2.98
CA PRO A 190 9.21 -18.91 1.84
C PRO A 190 8.51 -18.93 0.47
N ASN A 191 7.25 -19.37 0.43
CA ASN A 191 6.50 -19.58 -0.81
C ASN A 191 5.43 -18.51 -1.04
N GLN A 192 4.88 -17.92 0.03
CA GLN A 192 3.72 -17.02 -0.04
C GLN A 192 4.04 -15.55 0.33
N GLY A 193 5.29 -15.24 0.71
CA GLY A 193 5.65 -13.90 1.16
C GLY A 193 5.19 -13.64 2.59
N ILE A 194 4.74 -12.42 2.91
CA ILE A 194 4.23 -12.13 4.26
C ILE A 194 2.86 -12.78 4.49
N ILE A 195 2.75 -13.57 5.55
CA ILE A 195 1.52 -14.21 6.00
C ILE A 195 1.20 -13.82 7.45
N GLY A 196 -0.10 -13.78 7.76
CA GLY A 196 -0.65 -13.80 9.11
C GLY A 196 -1.10 -15.21 9.49
N ILE A 197 -0.81 -15.64 10.70
CA ILE A 197 -1.31 -16.90 11.27
C ILE A 197 -1.87 -16.64 12.66
N THR A 198 -2.97 -17.32 13.01
CA THR A 198 -3.58 -17.18 14.33
C THR A 198 -4.28 -18.45 14.77
N LYS A 199 -4.20 -18.75 16.06
CA LYS A 199 -4.96 -19.84 16.69
C LYS A 199 -6.04 -19.21 17.54
N THR A 200 -7.28 -19.46 17.19
CA THR A 200 -8.41 -19.19 18.07
C THR A 200 -8.81 -20.49 18.77
N VAL A 201 -9.79 -20.45 19.66
CA VAL A 201 -10.21 -21.64 20.43
C VAL A 201 -10.66 -22.75 19.47
N GLY A 202 -9.82 -23.76 19.27
CA GLY A 202 -10.08 -24.93 18.40
C GLY A 202 -9.94 -24.70 16.89
N HIS A 203 -9.53 -23.51 16.44
CA HIS A 203 -9.46 -23.19 15.00
C HIS A 203 -8.15 -22.49 14.62
N TYR A 204 -7.55 -22.98 13.54
CA TYR A 204 -6.31 -22.47 12.98
C TYR A 204 -6.61 -21.70 11.72
N TYR A 205 -6.12 -20.48 11.65
CA TYR A 205 -6.27 -19.62 10.49
C TYR A 205 -4.91 -19.28 9.90
N LYS A 206 -4.81 -19.35 8.57
CA LYS A 206 -3.66 -18.88 7.79
C LYS A 206 -4.15 -17.86 6.76
N SER A 207 -3.42 -16.77 6.62
CA SER A 207 -3.78 -15.75 5.65
C SER A 207 -3.52 -16.21 4.21
N SER A 208 -4.47 -15.97 3.32
CA SER A 208 -4.27 -16.05 1.88
C SER A 208 -3.63 -14.77 1.33
N SER A 209 -3.81 -13.63 2.02
CA SER A 209 -3.20 -12.36 1.65
C SER A 209 -3.01 -11.40 2.83
N VAL A 210 -1.93 -10.62 2.77
CA VAL A 210 -1.63 -9.51 3.69
C VAL A 210 -1.27 -8.27 2.88
N ALA A 211 -1.93 -7.14 3.12
CA ALA A 211 -1.67 -5.92 2.37
C ALA A 211 -1.94 -4.64 3.16
N ILE A 212 -1.16 -3.59 2.89
CA ILE A 212 -1.47 -2.24 3.35
C ILE A 212 -2.13 -1.45 2.22
N ARG A 213 -3.32 -0.91 2.49
CA ARG A 213 -4.10 -0.07 1.56
C ARG A 213 -4.80 1.02 2.38
N ASP A 214 -4.86 2.24 1.85
CA ASP A 214 -5.69 3.31 2.42
C ASP A 214 -5.50 3.57 3.94
N GLY A 215 -4.26 3.43 4.44
CA GLY A 215 -3.94 3.61 5.85
C GLY A 215 -4.38 2.46 6.76
N ALA A 216 -4.75 1.31 6.21
CA ALA A 216 -5.13 0.12 6.94
C ALA A 216 -4.34 -1.13 6.50
N LEU A 217 -4.12 -2.02 7.47
CA LEU A 217 -3.54 -3.34 7.29
C LEU A 217 -4.68 -4.36 7.14
N TYR A 218 -4.77 -4.96 5.95
CA TYR A 218 -5.72 -6.00 5.58
C TYR A 218 -5.05 -7.36 5.68
N ILE A 219 -5.69 -8.30 6.38
CA ILE A 219 -5.24 -9.69 6.51
C ILE A 219 -6.43 -10.59 6.25
N GLU A 220 -6.44 -11.26 5.10
CA GLU A 220 -7.49 -12.20 4.71
C GLU A 220 -7.11 -13.58 5.19
N CYS A 221 -7.79 -14.10 6.21
CA CYS A 221 -7.55 -15.39 6.85
C CYS A 221 -8.55 -16.44 6.38
N GLU A 222 -8.04 -17.65 6.16
CA GLU A 222 -8.85 -18.84 5.89
C GLU A 222 -8.57 -19.88 6.98
N ASN A 223 -9.62 -20.51 7.47
CA ASN A 223 -9.51 -21.63 8.40
C ASN A 223 -8.89 -22.83 7.67
N ILE A 224 -7.86 -23.44 8.26
CA ILE A 224 -7.11 -24.52 7.61
C ILE A 224 -7.93 -25.81 7.50
N ASN A 225 -8.86 -26.02 8.42
CA ASN A 225 -9.64 -27.25 8.49
C ASN A 225 -11.04 -27.08 7.89
N TRP A 226 -11.59 -25.86 7.87
CA TRP A 226 -13.00 -25.58 7.61
C TRP A 226 -13.12 -24.51 6.51
N ASN A 227 -14.21 -24.50 5.73
CA ASN A 227 -14.44 -23.48 4.70
C ASN A 227 -14.99 -22.18 5.32
N GLU A 228 -14.19 -21.54 6.18
CA GLU A 228 -14.52 -20.30 6.86
C GLU A 228 -13.44 -19.25 6.58
N LYS A 229 -13.88 -18.01 6.32
CA LYS A 229 -13.00 -16.87 6.06
C LYS A 229 -13.21 -15.80 7.12
N GLU A 230 -12.11 -15.22 7.58
CA GLU A 230 -12.10 -14.08 8.49
C GLU A 230 -11.23 -12.97 7.88
N SER A 231 -11.82 -11.82 7.58
CA SER A 231 -11.10 -10.68 7.01
C SER A 231 -10.77 -9.69 8.13
N HIS A 232 -9.50 -9.51 8.46
CA HIS A 232 -9.05 -8.52 9.45
C HIS A 232 -8.65 -7.21 8.79
N VAL A 233 -9.10 -6.09 9.36
CA VAL A 233 -8.72 -4.74 8.95
C VAL A 233 -8.29 -3.95 10.18
N PHE A 234 -7.00 -3.60 10.26
CA PHE A 234 -6.43 -2.80 11.34
C PHE A 234 -6.08 -1.40 10.85
N ASN A 235 -6.47 -0.38 11.59
CA ASN A 235 -6.07 0.99 11.25
C ASN A 235 -4.59 1.19 11.62
N VAL A 236 -3.78 1.56 10.64
CA VAL A 236 -2.35 1.84 10.82
C VAL A 236 -1.98 3.29 10.54
N GLY A 237 -2.87 4.08 9.91
CA GLY A 237 -2.64 5.47 9.55
C GLY A 237 -1.31 5.67 8.82
N PHE A 238 -0.43 6.49 9.42
CA PHE A 238 0.96 6.69 9.01
C PHE A 238 1.97 6.09 10.00
N GLU A 239 1.51 5.29 10.97
CA GLU A 239 2.34 4.80 12.08
C GLU A 239 3.22 3.63 11.65
N THR A 240 4.50 3.69 12.04
CA THR A 240 5.50 2.66 11.75
C THR A 240 5.97 2.03 13.05
N ASN A 241 5.97 0.69 13.14
CA ASN A 241 6.23 -0.07 14.37
C ASN A 241 5.20 0.13 15.50
N PRO A 242 3.89 0.04 15.22
CA PRO A 242 2.89 0.16 16.27
C PRO A 242 3.04 -0.97 17.31
N GLN A 243 2.92 -0.60 18.58
CA GLN A 243 2.82 -1.56 19.69
C GLN A 243 1.39 -2.09 19.83
N LEU A 244 0.41 -1.30 19.41
CA LEU A 244 -1.01 -1.62 19.46
C LEU A 244 -1.64 -1.34 18.10
N LEU A 245 -2.41 -2.31 17.60
CA LEU A 245 -3.24 -2.15 16.40
C LEU A 245 -4.68 -2.41 16.76
N ILE A 246 -5.55 -1.44 16.48
CA ILE A 246 -6.99 -1.57 16.72
C ILE A 246 -7.68 -1.69 15.38
N GLY A 247 -8.57 -2.67 15.29
CA GLY A 247 -9.22 -3.02 14.03
C GLY A 247 -10.53 -3.76 14.22
N VAL A 248 -11.06 -4.18 13.08
CA VAL A 248 -12.27 -5.01 13.01
C VAL A 248 -11.96 -6.23 12.16
N SER A 249 -12.46 -7.38 12.56
CA SER A 249 -12.54 -8.53 11.67
C SER A 249 -13.98 -8.78 11.26
N THR A 250 -14.20 -9.25 10.04
CA THR A 250 -15.52 -9.65 9.56
C THR A 250 -15.54 -11.14 9.31
N THR A 251 -16.54 -11.82 9.85
CA THR A 251 -16.79 -13.25 9.65
C THR A 251 -18.30 -13.51 9.63
N LEU A 252 -18.69 -14.76 9.41
CA LEU A 252 -20.06 -15.24 9.60
C LEU A 252 -20.19 -15.90 10.98
N SER A 253 -21.26 -15.59 11.69
CA SER A 253 -21.66 -16.36 12.87
C SER A 253 -22.04 -17.79 12.50
N ARG A 254 -22.16 -18.68 13.49
CA ARG A 254 -22.70 -20.05 13.29
C ARG A 254 -24.09 -20.09 12.65
N ARG A 255 -24.85 -18.98 12.71
CA ARG A 255 -26.18 -18.84 12.10
C ARG A 255 -26.14 -18.19 10.71
N GLY A 256 -24.95 -17.93 10.16
CA GLY A 256 -24.79 -17.33 8.83
C GLY A 256 -24.97 -15.81 8.77
N HIS A 257 -25.15 -15.12 9.91
CA HIS A 257 -25.18 -13.66 9.95
C HIS A 257 -23.76 -13.08 9.88
N ALA A 258 -23.53 -12.05 9.07
CA ALA A 258 -22.26 -11.34 9.09
C ALA A 258 -22.09 -10.57 10.39
N LEU A 259 -20.87 -10.64 10.91
CA LEU A 259 -20.49 -10.09 12.20
C LEU A 259 -19.17 -9.35 12.04
N GLY A 260 -19.15 -8.09 12.49
CA GLY A 260 -17.93 -7.35 12.74
C GLY A 260 -17.47 -7.57 14.18
N ILE A 261 -16.22 -7.96 14.39
CA ILE A 261 -15.63 -8.21 15.71
C ILE A 261 -14.53 -7.18 15.92
N LYS A 262 -14.58 -6.44 17.02
CA LYS A 262 -13.47 -5.56 17.40
C LYS A 262 -12.27 -6.40 17.80
N ASN A 263 -11.12 -6.08 17.25
CA ASN A 263 -9.86 -6.73 17.54
C ASN A 263 -8.82 -5.71 18.00
N VAL A 264 -7.99 -6.11 18.97
CA VAL A 264 -6.77 -5.39 19.36
C VAL A 264 -5.60 -6.35 19.20
N LEU A 265 -4.58 -6.00 18.40
CA LEU A 265 -3.30 -6.71 18.40
C LEU A 265 -2.31 -5.96 19.29
N VAL A 266 -1.72 -6.69 20.24
CA VAL A 266 -0.67 -6.19 21.12
C VAL A 266 0.65 -6.84 20.74
N ARG A 267 1.61 -6.03 20.27
CA ARG A 267 2.93 -6.52 19.84
C ARG A 267 3.74 -6.97 21.05
N GLN A 268 4.31 -8.16 20.96
CA GLN A 268 5.09 -8.75 22.04
C GLN A 268 6.57 -8.40 21.87
N ALA A 269 7.17 -7.80 22.90
CA ALA A 269 8.58 -7.42 22.91
C ALA A 269 9.52 -8.65 22.81
N LYS A 270 9.10 -9.77 23.42
CA LYS A 270 9.76 -11.06 23.28
C LYS A 270 8.87 -11.98 22.44
N PRO A 271 9.38 -12.56 21.34
CA PRO A 271 8.60 -13.50 20.54
C PRO A 271 8.32 -14.76 21.35
N TYR A 272 7.06 -15.19 21.39
CA TYR A 272 6.66 -16.48 21.94
C TYR A 272 6.70 -17.57 20.85
N ASP A 273 6.73 -18.83 21.29
CA ASP A 273 6.62 -19.99 20.41
C ASP A 273 5.15 -20.19 20.01
N TYR A 274 4.81 -19.80 18.78
CA TYR A 274 3.44 -19.89 18.27
C TYR A 274 2.87 -21.31 18.34
N ASP A 275 3.70 -22.34 18.15
CA ASP A 275 3.22 -23.72 18.11
C ASP A 275 2.86 -24.24 19.50
N LYS A 276 3.46 -23.68 20.55
CA LYS A 276 3.20 -24.05 21.96
C LYS A 276 2.21 -23.15 22.69
N THR A 277 1.94 -21.96 22.16
CA THR A 277 0.97 -21.04 22.75
C THR A 277 -0.42 -21.31 22.17
N ASP A 278 -1.42 -21.43 23.04
CA ASP A 278 -2.82 -21.59 22.67
C ASP A 278 -3.65 -20.36 23.04
N ALA A 279 -4.88 -20.32 22.56
CA ALA A 279 -5.82 -19.25 22.90
C ALA A 279 -6.33 -19.43 24.35
N GLU A 280 -6.41 -18.32 25.08
CA GLU A 280 -6.88 -18.28 26.45
C GLU A 280 -8.17 -17.48 26.54
N GLU A 281 -9.09 -17.93 27.41
CA GLU A 281 -10.33 -17.24 27.72
C GLU A 281 -10.21 -16.53 29.07
N ILE A 282 -10.51 -15.24 29.07
CA ILE A 282 -10.41 -14.35 30.23
C ILE A 282 -11.80 -13.78 30.51
N PRO A 283 -12.51 -14.29 31.52
CA PRO A 283 -13.81 -13.74 31.91
C PRO A 283 -13.69 -12.25 32.27
N PHE A 284 -14.66 -11.43 31.87
CA PHE A 284 -14.62 -10.00 32.17
C PHE A 284 -14.67 -9.74 33.69
N ASP A 285 -15.27 -10.62 34.47
CA ASP A 285 -15.33 -10.56 35.94
C ASP A 285 -14.04 -11.00 36.63
N THR A 286 -13.00 -11.39 35.89
CA THR A 286 -11.67 -11.68 36.45
C THR A 286 -11.15 -10.48 37.25
N VAL A 287 -10.71 -10.76 38.48
CA VAL A 287 -10.03 -9.79 39.35
C VAL A 287 -8.52 -9.97 39.15
N PHE A 288 -7.84 -8.86 38.87
CA PHE A 288 -6.39 -8.84 38.71
C PHE A 288 -5.79 -8.14 39.93
N ASP A 289 -4.81 -8.77 40.56
CA ASP A 289 -4.15 -8.23 41.74
C ASP A 289 -3.27 -7.01 41.42
N GLU A 290 -2.71 -6.97 40.20
CA GLU A 290 -1.88 -5.87 39.70
C GLU A 290 -2.25 -5.49 38.26
N PRO A 291 -1.99 -4.23 37.82
CA PRO A 291 -2.18 -3.84 36.44
C PRO A 291 -1.26 -4.60 35.48
N CYS A 292 -1.85 -5.39 34.57
CA CYS A 292 -1.15 -6.13 33.53
C CYS A 292 -1.76 -5.86 32.14
N GLU A 293 -1.24 -6.51 31.09
CA GLU A 293 -1.77 -6.40 29.73
C GLU A 293 -3.23 -6.87 29.70
N GLU A 294 -3.52 -8.02 30.29
CA GLU A 294 -4.86 -8.61 30.36
C GLU A 294 -5.84 -7.71 31.12
N SER A 295 -5.44 -7.15 32.26
CA SER A 295 -6.32 -6.29 33.06
C SER A 295 -6.69 -5.01 32.30
N GLN A 296 -5.74 -4.41 31.58
CA GLN A 296 -5.98 -3.24 30.74
C GLN A 296 -6.88 -3.57 29.54
N MET A 297 -6.68 -4.72 28.90
CA MET A 297 -7.53 -5.16 27.80
C MET A 297 -8.96 -5.44 28.27
N VAL A 298 -9.14 -6.12 29.41
CA VAL A 298 -10.47 -6.36 29.99
C VAL A 298 -11.19 -5.04 30.26
N ASP A 299 -10.51 -4.06 30.86
CA ASP A 299 -11.08 -2.74 31.13
C ASP A 299 -11.43 -1.99 29.84
N PHE A 300 -10.57 -2.05 28.82
CA PHE A 300 -10.83 -1.45 27.51
C PHE A 300 -12.09 -2.04 26.85
N PHE A 301 -12.23 -3.36 26.83
CA PHE A 301 -13.38 -4.03 26.24
C PHE A 301 -14.66 -3.86 27.07
N LYS A 302 -14.59 -3.77 28.40
CA LYS A 302 -15.75 -3.47 29.27
C LYS A 302 -16.36 -2.10 29.00
N ARG A 303 -15.52 -1.09 28.77
CA ARG A 303 -15.97 0.31 28.57
C ARG A 303 -16.59 0.55 27.20
N SER A 304 -16.41 -0.37 26.26
CA SER A 304 -16.84 -0.16 24.88
C SER A 304 -18.22 -0.71 24.60
N ALA A 305 -19.12 0.14 24.09
CA ALA A 305 -20.51 -0.24 23.79
C ALA A 305 -20.65 -1.24 22.63
N HIS A 306 -19.67 -1.32 21.74
CA HIS A 306 -19.76 -2.08 20.49
C HIS A 306 -18.50 -2.91 20.24
N ASN A 307 -18.36 -4.05 20.92
CA ASN A 307 -17.30 -5.03 20.64
C ASN A 307 -17.68 -6.02 19.54
N LEU A 308 -18.98 -6.24 19.39
CA LEU A 308 -19.59 -7.02 18.33
C LEU A 308 -20.53 -6.08 17.56
N ILE A 309 -20.26 -5.91 16.28
CA ILE A 309 -21.01 -5.06 15.36
C ILE A 309 -21.85 -5.97 14.48
N THR A 310 -23.16 -5.88 14.62
CA THR A 310 -24.12 -6.54 13.72
C THR A 310 -24.87 -5.46 12.96
N THR A 311 -25.30 -5.77 11.74
CA THR A 311 -26.09 -4.85 10.92
C THR A 311 -27.38 -5.55 10.53
N SER A 312 -28.49 -4.82 10.57
CA SER A 312 -29.81 -5.29 10.15
C SER A 312 -29.96 -5.43 8.63
N LEU A 313 -28.95 -5.01 7.86
CA LEU A 313 -28.92 -5.06 6.39
C LEU A 313 -28.24 -6.32 5.86
N VAL A 314 -27.90 -7.26 6.74
CA VAL A 314 -27.31 -8.55 6.37
C VAL A 314 -28.36 -9.63 6.55
N HIS A 315 -28.91 -10.09 5.44
CA HIS A 315 -29.80 -11.25 5.39
C HIS A 315 -28.98 -12.53 5.43
N SER A 316 -29.45 -13.55 6.16
CA SER A 316 -28.99 -14.91 5.89
C SER A 316 -29.37 -15.28 4.45
N PHE A 317 -28.62 -16.15 3.78
CA PHE A 317 -28.92 -16.57 2.39
C PHE A 317 -30.36 -17.08 2.24
N HIS A 318 -30.94 -17.62 3.32
CA HIS A 318 -32.30 -18.13 3.43
C HIS A 318 -33.37 -17.05 3.62
N GLU A 319 -32.98 -15.84 4.01
CA GLU A 319 -33.86 -14.69 4.21
C GLU A 319 -33.99 -13.82 2.96
N LEU A 320 -33.25 -14.13 1.89
CA LEU A 320 -33.36 -13.43 0.62
C LEU A 320 -34.67 -13.84 -0.10
N PRO A 321 -35.55 -12.88 -0.44
CA PRO A 321 -36.79 -13.20 -1.14
C PRO A 321 -36.50 -13.82 -2.50
N GLY A 322 -36.97 -15.05 -2.72
CA GLY A 322 -36.81 -15.79 -3.97
C GLY A 322 -35.85 -16.98 -3.94
N PHE A 323 -35.21 -17.30 -2.81
CA PHE A 323 -34.38 -18.50 -2.70
C PHE A 323 -35.23 -19.76 -2.44
N PRO A 324 -35.22 -20.78 -3.31
CA PRO A 324 -36.04 -21.98 -3.13
C PRO A 324 -35.46 -22.85 -2.01
N GLU A 325 -36.25 -23.10 -0.95
CA GLU A 325 -35.93 -23.98 0.21
C GLU A 325 -35.55 -25.43 -0.15
N LYS A 326 -35.60 -25.83 -1.43
CA LYS A 326 -35.43 -27.22 -1.87
C LYS A 326 -34.05 -27.59 -2.41
N ALA A 327 -33.05 -26.69 -2.39
CA ALA A 327 -31.76 -26.98 -3.01
C ALA A 327 -30.73 -27.73 -2.13
N LEU A 328 -31.04 -28.04 -0.86
CA LEU A 328 -30.14 -28.79 0.02
C LEU A 328 -30.92 -29.82 0.85
N LYS A 329 -31.12 -31.00 0.27
CA LYS A 329 -31.25 -32.26 1.01
C LYS A 329 -30.20 -33.22 0.48
#